data_AF-A0A935Z9U9-F1
#
_entry.id   AF-A0A935Z9U9-F1
#
_cell.length_a   1.000
_cell.length_b   1.000
_cell.length_c   1.000
_cell.angle_alpha   90.00
_cell.angle_beta   90.00
_cell.angle_gamma   90.00
#
_symmetry.space_group_name_H-M   'P 1'
#
loop_
_entity.id
_entity.type
_entity.pdbx_description
1 polymer ?
#
loop_
_entity_poly.entity_id
_entity_poly.type
_entity_poly.pdbx_seq_one_letter_code
_entity_poly.pdbx_strand_id
1 'polypeptide(L)'
;MRCCVVVAVGLLMGSGCGQAREAGPWAGMTTALGDDGGVDTDGPSLEEGGTVQATNADDDAGDEGTSEAPTTGGGNDTGPGTGPADDGGDAGTGGVDCPANCYCEPLDPAADLGDLEGSYSPQAYLDTILEVLGRRWPAGRDLLTDKLGDPYFGSFSDPSSFASLMDGLMTEAHEGTHGWEYGNASVDEFAYFLRDDLQFFPPKLHGFDRSEIYDMVEGSSTDIYKDLYLVGDQGTYGFYELLDEMNCYINGMAAIGVTGEYIPYGVSGRDGAVAFMYYLELYLKRARTQHPDVYEAIKSDPDYNEMIKLQWLRLHFLLHDAADLHDNIGLYDDEIRELMYAQENQSEIEMLIDHELDASNCLPQ
;
A
#
# COMPACT_ATOMS: atom_id res chain seq x y z
N MET A 1 -26.75 -14.28 11.92
CA MET A 1 -25.78 -14.52 10.84
C MET A 1 -25.66 -13.21 10.09
N ARG A 2 -24.61 -12.45 10.35
CA ARG A 2 -24.34 -11.17 9.69
C ARG A 2 -23.41 -11.49 8.51
N CYS A 3 -23.81 -11.11 7.30
CA CYS A 3 -22.95 -11.20 6.12
C CYS A 3 -21.78 -10.24 6.30
N CYS A 4 -20.55 -10.75 6.14
CA CYS A 4 -19.40 -9.92 5.82
C CYS A 4 -19.58 -9.41 4.38
N VAL A 5 -19.43 -8.10 4.19
CA VAL A 5 -19.35 -7.50 2.86
C VAL A 5 -17.86 -7.44 2.54
N VAL A 6 -17.40 -8.31 1.66
CA VAL A 6 -16.14 -8.10 0.94
C VAL A 6 -16.49 -7.10 -0.16
N VAL A 7 -15.90 -5.91 -0.14
CA VAL A 7 -16.07 -4.93 -1.22
C VAL A 7 -15.25 -5.42 -2.42
N ALA A 8 -15.89 -6.25 -3.24
CA ALA A 8 -15.40 -6.62 -4.57
C ALA A 8 -16.05 -5.67 -5.60
N VAL A 9 -15.25 -4.77 -6.16
CA VAL A 9 -15.70 -3.83 -7.21
C VAL A 9 -15.64 -4.56 -8.56
N GLY A 10 -16.81 -4.85 -9.15
CA GLY A 10 -16.93 -5.56 -10.43
C GLY A 10 -16.84 -4.66 -11.67
N LEU A 11 -16.25 -5.19 -12.75
CA LEU A 11 -16.03 -4.52 -14.04
C LEU A 11 -16.70 -5.25 -15.24
N LEU A 12 -17.16 -4.47 -16.23
CA LEU A 12 -17.70 -4.88 -17.54
C LEU A 12 -16.57 -5.08 -18.58
N MET A 13 -16.67 -6.13 -19.40
CA MET A 13 -15.64 -6.52 -20.38
C MET A 13 -15.69 -5.77 -21.71
N GLY A 14 -14.49 -5.50 -22.25
CA GLY A 14 -14.21 -5.29 -23.68
C GLY A 14 -12.70 -5.34 -23.94
N SER A 15 -12.20 -6.38 -24.60
CA SER A 15 -10.77 -6.62 -24.84
C SER A 15 -10.37 -6.36 -26.31
N GLY A 16 -9.27 -5.64 -26.50
CA GLY A 16 -8.60 -5.42 -27.78
C GLY A 16 -7.09 -5.28 -27.60
N CYS A 17 -6.31 -6.02 -28.38
CA CYS A 17 -4.85 -6.14 -28.28
C CYS A 17 -4.10 -4.95 -28.92
N GLY A 18 -3.00 -4.48 -28.30
CA GLY A 18 -1.95 -3.75 -29.02
C GLY A 18 -0.97 -2.91 -28.19
N GLN A 19 0.30 -3.34 -28.16
CA GLN A 19 1.54 -2.60 -27.91
C GLN A 19 1.86 -2.09 -26.50
N ALA A 20 3.00 -2.55 -25.99
CA ALA A 20 3.69 -2.07 -24.79
C ALA A 20 3.95 -0.56 -24.89
N ARG A 21 3.17 0.22 -24.15
CA ARG A 21 3.56 1.52 -23.66
C ARG A 21 4.05 1.34 -22.24
N GLU A 22 5.01 2.19 -21.84
CA GLU A 22 5.37 2.43 -20.45
C GLU A 22 4.09 2.78 -19.68
N ALA A 23 3.49 1.74 -19.14
CA ALA A 23 2.33 1.87 -18.30
C ALA A 23 2.90 2.15 -16.92
N GLY A 24 2.51 3.26 -16.32
CA GLY A 24 2.88 3.55 -14.93
C GLY A 24 2.50 2.36 -14.03
N PRO A 25 3.11 2.26 -12.83
CA PRO A 25 2.93 1.12 -11.92
C PRO A 25 1.45 0.73 -11.70
N TRP A 26 0.54 1.70 -11.84
CA TRP A 26 -0.92 1.60 -11.81
C TRP A 26 -1.61 0.70 -12.86
N ALA A 27 -1.00 0.42 -14.00
CA ALA A 27 -1.71 -0.21 -15.12
C ALA A 27 -1.82 -1.74 -15.03
N GLY A 28 -1.04 -2.39 -14.15
CA GLY A 28 -0.97 -3.84 -14.04
C GLY A 28 -2.02 -4.48 -13.12
N MET A 29 -2.68 -3.71 -12.25
CA MET A 29 -3.53 -4.27 -11.18
C MET A 29 -5.03 -4.36 -11.52
N THR A 30 -5.47 -3.94 -12.71
CA THR A 30 -6.92 -3.93 -13.03
C THR A 30 -7.47 -5.21 -13.69
N THR A 31 -6.65 -6.22 -13.97
CA THR A 31 -7.06 -7.31 -14.89
C THR A 31 -7.03 -8.75 -14.36
N ALA A 32 -6.73 -9.00 -13.09
CA ALA A 32 -6.63 -10.38 -12.59
C ALA A 32 -7.54 -10.59 -11.38
N LEU A 33 -8.73 -11.17 -11.60
CA LEU A 33 -9.43 -12.05 -10.65
C LEU A 33 -10.72 -12.56 -11.31
N GLY A 34 -10.69 -13.83 -11.75
CA GLY A 34 -11.80 -14.56 -12.32
C GLY A 34 -12.61 -15.29 -11.25
N ASP A 35 -13.91 -15.39 -11.50
CA ASP A 35 -14.95 -16.04 -10.70
C ASP A 35 -14.88 -17.58 -10.85
N ASP A 36 -14.33 -18.27 -9.85
CA ASP A 36 -14.36 -19.75 -9.77
C ASP A 36 -15.60 -20.21 -8.99
N GLY A 37 -16.76 -20.14 -9.64
CA GLY A 37 -18.00 -20.73 -9.18
C GLY A 37 -18.20 -22.16 -9.71
N GLY A 38 -18.26 -23.13 -8.79
CA GLY A 38 -19.19 -24.27 -8.92
C GLY A 38 -18.61 -25.61 -9.41
N VAL A 39 -18.22 -26.46 -8.45
CA VAL A 39 -18.15 -27.91 -8.64
C VAL A 39 -19.58 -28.46 -8.55
N ASP A 40 -20.13 -28.91 -9.68
CA ASP A 40 -21.23 -29.88 -9.69
C ASP A 40 -20.83 -31.07 -10.59
N THR A 41 -20.90 -32.25 -10.00
CA THR A 41 -20.63 -33.55 -10.59
C THR A 41 -21.81 -34.00 -11.44
N ASP A 42 -21.58 -34.29 -12.73
CA ASP A 42 -22.10 -35.46 -13.47
C ASP A 42 -21.75 -35.35 -14.98
N GLY A 43 -21.06 -36.34 -15.55
CA GLY A 43 -20.89 -36.48 -17.01
C GLY A 43 -22.00 -37.34 -17.64
N PRO A 44 -21.84 -37.86 -18.88
CA PRO A 44 -21.19 -37.30 -20.08
C PRO A 44 -22.09 -37.41 -21.35
N SER A 45 -21.86 -36.59 -22.38
CA SER A 45 -22.18 -36.89 -23.80
C SER A 45 -21.55 -35.83 -24.73
N LEU A 46 -20.56 -36.17 -25.55
CA LEU A 46 -20.64 -36.48 -27.00
C LEU A 46 -20.92 -35.28 -27.95
N GLU A 47 -19.92 -35.07 -28.82
CA GLU A 47 -19.98 -34.73 -30.27
C GLU A 47 -19.95 -33.27 -30.79
N GLU A 48 -19.04 -33.11 -31.77
CA GLU A 48 -18.99 -32.22 -32.96
C GLU A 48 -19.08 -30.69 -32.73
N GLY A 49 -18.13 -29.85 -33.15
CA GLY A 49 -17.53 -29.72 -34.48
C GLY A 49 -17.94 -28.36 -35.07
N GLY A 50 -17.00 -27.46 -35.37
CA GLY A 50 -17.36 -26.18 -36.01
C GLY A 50 -16.26 -25.11 -36.07
N THR A 51 -15.52 -25.09 -37.17
CA THR A 51 -14.66 -23.99 -37.64
C THR A 51 -15.49 -22.82 -38.20
N VAL A 52 -15.19 -21.57 -37.81
CA VAL A 52 -15.61 -20.33 -38.51
C VAL A 52 -14.47 -19.31 -38.34
N GLN A 53 -13.55 -19.15 -39.30
CA GLN A 53 -13.57 -18.20 -40.42
C GLN A 53 -13.67 -16.72 -40.01
N ALA A 54 -12.51 -16.06 -39.93
CA ALA A 54 -12.35 -14.63 -39.83
C ALA A 54 -12.80 -13.93 -41.12
N THR A 55 -13.51 -12.82 -40.99
CA THR A 55 -13.76 -11.87 -42.09
C THR A 55 -13.22 -10.51 -41.69
N ASN A 56 -12.29 -10.00 -42.52
CA ASN A 56 -11.83 -8.63 -42.53
C ASN A 56 -12.86 -7.77 -43.28
N ALA A 57 -13.11 -6.57 -42.76
CA ALA A 57 -13.60 -5.39 -43.46
C ALA A 57 -12.92 -4.21 -42.75
N ASP A 58 -11.94 -3.51 -43.33
CA ASP A 58 -12.09 -2.49 -44.38
C ASP A 58 -13.32 -1.60 -44.16
N ASP A 59 -13.09 -0.43 -43.59
CA ASP A 59 -13.76 0.79 -44.04
C ASP A 59 -12.85 2.01 -43.87
N ASP A 60 -12.97 2.86 -44.88
CA ASP A 60 -12.06 3.85 -45.43
C ASP A 60 -12.54 5.27 -45.10
N ALA A 61 -11.68 6.26 -45.37
CA ALA A 61 -11.89 7.73 -45.36
C ALA A 61 -12.14 8.41 -44.01
N GLY A 62 -11.43 9.44 -43.57
CA GLY A 62 -10.68 10.47 -44.30
C GLY A 62 -11.37 11.82 -44.05
N ASP A 63 -10.69 12.80 -43.46
CA ASP A 63 -10.86 14.23 -43.80
C ASP A 63 -9.74 15.10 -43.19
N GLU A 64 -9.33 16.09 -43.97
CA GLU A 64 -8.21 17.01 -43.76
C GLU A 64 -8.64 18.34 -43.11
N GLY A 65 -7.65 19.03 -42.52
CA GLY A 65 -7.63 20.49 -42.36
C GLY A 65 -8.18 20.99 -41.00
N THR A 66 -7.63 22.02 -40.35
CA THR A 66 -6.81 23.14 -40.82
C THR A 66 -6.05 23.78 -39.66
N SER A 67 -4.87 24.32 -39.96
CA SER A 67 -4.05 25.24 -39.16
C SER A 67 -4.71 26.59 -38.88
N GLU A 68 -4.51 27.18 -37.69
CA GLU A 68 -4.26 28.63 -37.50
C GLU A 68 -3.38 28.88 -36.26
N ALA A 69 -2.78 30.07 -36.24
CA ALA A 69 -1.51 30.47 -35.63
C ALA A 69 -1.68 31.13 -34.23
N PRO A 70 -0.59 31.59 -33.55
CA PRO A 70 -0.53 31.77 -32.11
C PRO A 70 -0.81 33.22 -31.65
N THR A 71 -1.15 33.40 -30.37
CA THR A 71 -1.23 34.72 -29.73
C THR A 71 -0.30 34.82 -28.51
N THR A 72 0.69 35.68 -28.66
CA THR A 72 1.51 36.30 -27.62
C THR A 72 0.78 37.47 -26.94
N GLY A 73 0.90 37.59 -25.62
CA GLY A 73 0.65 38.80 -24.82
C GLY A 73 0.60 38.41 -23.34
N GLY A 74 1.42 38.91 -22.41
CA GLY A 74 2.04 40.22 -22.33
C GLY A 74 1.23 41.11 -21.37
N GLY A 75 1.40 40.94 -20.05
CA GLY A 75 0.73 41.76 -19.04
C GLY A 75 1.42 41.66 -17.68
N ASN A 76 2.30 42.63 -17.39
CA ASN A 76 2.77 42.97 -16.06
C ASN A 76 1.66 43.71 -15.31
N ASP A 77 1.30 43.27 -14.11
CA ASP A 77 0.57 44.09 -13.15
C ASP A 77 1.22 43.98 -11.76
N THR A 78 1.92 45.04 -11.38
CA THR A 78 2.52 45.23 -10.05
C THR A 78 1.59 46.13 -9.23
N GLY A 79 0.89 45.53 -8.26
CA GLY A 79 0.08 46.25 -7.26
C GLY A 79 0.46 45.81 -5.84
N PRO A 80 0.70 46.74 -4.88
CA PRO A 80 1.05 46.39 -3.51
C PRO A 80 -0.23 46.13 -2.71
N GLY A 81 -0.54 44.85 -2.49
CA GLY A 81 -1.61 44.41 -1.59
C GLY A 81 -1.07 44.19 -0.18
N THR A 82 -1.54 44.97 0.78
CA THR A 82 -1.34 44.77 2.22
C THR A 82 -2.00 43.46 2.66
N GLY A 83 -1.19 42.43 2.90
CA GLY A 83 -1.66 41.15 3.44
C GLY A 83 -2.11 41.27 4.90
N PRO A 84 -3.14 40.52 5.32
CA PRO A 84 -3.55 40.40 6.71
C PRO A 84 -2.48 39.66 7.53
N ALA A 85 -2.54 39.87 8.85
CA ALA A 85 -1.61 39.32 9.83
C ALA A 85 -1.46 37.80 9.65
N ASP A 86 -0.21 37.42 9.40
CA ASP A 86 0.28 36.05 9.47
C ASP A 86 0.33 35.69 10.95
N ASP A 87 -0.75 35.10 11.44
CA ASP A 87 -0.79 34.42 12.74
C ASP A 87 -0.03 33.11 12.58
N GLY A 88 1.29 33.24 12.39
CA GLY A 88 2.26 32.16 12.38
C GLY A 88 2.24 31.49 13.74
N GLY A 89 1.28 30.58 13.92
CA GLY A 89 1.41 29.46 14.82
C GLY A 89 2.60 28.68 14.34
N ASP A 90 3.74 28.96 14.96
CA ASP A 90 4.87 28.06 15.05
C ASP A 90 4.29 26.71 15.51
N ALA A 91 3.98 25.84 14.55
CA ALA A 91 3.64 24.46 14.77
C ALA A 91 4.92 23.84 15.31
N GLY A 92 5.12 24.05 16.61
CA GLY A 92 6.32 23.63 17.29
C GLY A 92 6.50 22.16 16.98
N THR A 93 7.54 21.85 16.24
CA THR A 93 8.11 20.50 16.13
C THR A 93 8.69 20.17 17.50
N GLY A 94 7.83 20.11 18.51
CA GLY A 94 8.13 19.53 19.80
C GLY A 94 8.46 18.09 19.48
N GLY A 95 9.75 17.83 19.25
CA GLY A 95 10.23 16.51 18.86
C GLY A 95 9.66 15.51 19.85
N VAL A 96 9.02 14.48 19.31
CA VAL A 96 8.53 13.36 20.13
C VAL A 96 9.76 12.82 20.86
N ASP A 97 9.73 12.81 22.19
CA ASP A 97 10.83 12.28 22.99
C ASP A 97 10.87 10.76 22.78
N CYS A 98 11.74 10.34 21.87
CA CYS A 98 11.91 8.94 21.46
C CYS A 98 13.03 8.30 22.27
N PRO A 99 12.76 7.27 23.08
CA PRO A 99 13.84 6.48 23.65
C PRO A 99 14.72 5.92 22.52
N ALA A 100 16.04 5.91 22.71
CA ALA A 100 17.00 5.58 21.66
C ALA A 100 16.86 4.15 21.09
N ASN A 101 16.23 3.25 21.84
CA ASN A 101 15.95 1.87 21.42
C ASN A 101 14.52 1.69 20.88
N CYS A 102 13.76 2.76 20.67
CA CYS A 102 12.37 2.70 20.25
C CYS A 102 12.12 3.49 18.95
N TYR A 103 11.03 3.13 18.28
CA TYR A 103 10.43 3.90 17.21
C TYR A 103 9.30 4.78 17.75
N CYS A 104 9.21 5.99 17.20
CA CYS A 104 8.10 6.91 17.39
C CYS A 104 8.00 7.85 16.18
N GLU A 105 6.80 8.37 15.96
CA GLU A 105 6.52 9.44 15.00
C GLU A 105 5.36 10.30 15.53
N PRO A 106 5.16 11.53 15.01
CA PRO A 106 3.96 12.29 15.31
C PRO A 106 2.70 11.49 14.96
N LEU A 107 1.84 11.27 15.95
CA LEU A 107 0.60 10.51 15.82
C LEU A 107 -0.37 10.97 16.91
N ASP A 108 -1.61 11.28 16.53
CA ASP A 108 -2.70 11.61 17.47
C ASP A 108 -4.05 11.11 16.95
N PRO A 109 -4.36 9.80 17.09
CA PRO A 109 -5.61 9.24 16.59
C PRO A 109 -6.85 9.80 17.30
N ALA A 110 -6.66 10.45 18.46
CA ALA A 110 -7.73 11.06 19.25
C ALA A 110 -8.01 12.52 18.86
N ALA A 111 -7.23 13.12 17.95
CA ALA A 111 -7.47 14.48 17.50
C ALA A 111 -8.90 14.62 16.92
N ASP A 112 -9.58 15.70 17.29
CA ASP A 112 -10.98 15.94 16.90
C ASP A 112 -11.09 16.23 15.39
N LEU A 113 -12.01 15.54 14.74
CA LEU A 113 -12.36 15.70 13.32
C LEU A 113 -13.81 16.16 13.12
N GLY A 114 -14.55 16.47 14.20
CA GLY A 114 -15.98 16.75 14.12
C GLY A 114 -16.34 17.98 13.28
N ASP A 115 -15.43 18.96 13.17
CA ASP A 115 -15.58 20.09 12.26
C ASP A 115 -15.43 19.68 10.79
N LEU A 116 -14.50 18.77 10.47
CA LEU A 116 -14.31 18.24 9.11
C LEU A 116 -15.51 17.38 8.70
N GLU A 117 -15.98 16.51 9.59
CA GLU A 117 -17.19 15.71 9.36
C GLU A 117 -18.43 16.60 9.18
N GLY A 118 -18.63 17.57 10.07
CA GLY A 118 -19.80 18.46 10.06
C GLY A 118 -19.84 19.43 8.89
N SER A 119 -18.70 19.73 8.27
CA SER A 119 -18.58 20.62 7.10
C SER A 119 -18.24 19.88 5.80
N TYR A 120 -18.22 18.55 5.82
CA TYR A 120 -17.80 17.73 4.70
C TYR A 120 -18.58 18.05 3.41
N SER A 121 -17.85 18.14 2.29
CA SER A 121 -18.45 18.22 0.96
C SER A 121 -17.68 17.33 -0.02
N PRO A 122 -18.37 16.61 -0.93
CA PRO A 122 -17.71 15.77 -1.93
C PRO A 122 -16.74 16.52 -2.84
N GLN A 123 -16.91 17.83 -3.03
CA GLN A 123 -16.03 18.65 -3.86
C GLN A 123 -14.68 18.94 -3.20
N ALA A 124 -14.57 18.79 -1.88
CA ALA A 124 -13.37 19.09 -1.10
C ALA A 124 -12.77 17.82 -0.47
N TYR A 125 -13.04 16.64 -1.05
CA TYR A 125 -12.66 15.37 -0.44
C TYR A 125 -11.13 15.23 -0.27
N LEU A 126 -10.33 15.67 -1.24
CA LEU A 126 -8.86 15.64 -1.14
C LEU A 126 -8.34 16.52 -0.02
N ASP A 127 -8.81 17.77 0.06
CA ASP A 127 -8.45 18.67 1.17
C ASP A 127 -8.87 18.08 2.52
N THR A 128 -10.01 17.39 2.56
CA THR A 128 -10.49 16.69 3.76
C THR A 128 -9.55 15.55 4.16
N ILE A 129 -9.12 14.70 3.23
CA ILE A 129 -8.13 13.62 3.48
C ILE A 129 -6.85 14.21 4.09
N LEU A 130 -6.28 15.24 3.45
CA LEU A 130 -5.02 15.84 3.89
C LEU A 130 -5.13 16.50 5.26
N GLU A 131 -6.27 17.10 5.59
CA GLU A 131 -6.50 17.72 6.89
C GLU A 131 -6.75 16.67 7.99
N VAL A 132 -7.48 15.59 7.70
CA VAL A 132 -7.62 14.44 8.61
C VAL A 132 -6.25 13.85 8.95
N LEU A 133 -5.45 13.52 7.94
CA LEU A 133 -4.11 12.98 8.12
C LEU A 133 -3.19 14.01 8.79
N GLY A 134 -3.29 15.29 8.44
CA GLY A 134 -2.49 16.33 9.07
C GLY A 134 -2.70 16.45 10.58
N ARG A 135 -3.91 16.14 11.06
CA ARG A 135 -4.23 16.15 12.49
C ARG A 135 -3.82 14.87 13.20
N ARG A 136 -4.01 13.71 12.55
CA ARG A 136 -3.88 12.41 13.22
C ARG A 136 -2.63 11.62 12.87
N TRP A 137 -2.11 11.76 11.65
CA TRP A 137 -0.93 11.07 11.14
C TRP A 137 -0.19 11.91 10.07
N PRO A 138 0.63 12.89 10.49
CA PRO A 138 1.31 13.81 9.59
C PRO A 138 2.14 13.14 8.47
N ALA A 139 2.80 12.01 8.75
CA ALA A 139 3.56 11.29 7.72
C ALA A 139 2.67 10.83 6.54
N GLY A 140 1.42 10.42 6.81
CA GLY A 140 0.44 10.10 5.77
C GLY A 140 0.00 11.34 4.98
N ARG A 141 -0.12 12.50 5.62
CA ARG A 141 -0.38 13.76 4.92
C ARG A 141 0.77 14.11 3.99
N ASP A 142 2.01 13.98 4.44
CA ASP A 142 3.19 14.31 3.61
C ASP A 142 3.27 13.38 2.40
N LEU A 143 3.04 12.08 2.61
CA LEU A 143 2.93 11.09 1.53
C LEU A 143 1.90 11.51 0.47
N LEU A 144 0.66 11.75 0.88
CA LEU A 144 -0.43 12.06 -0.06
C LEU A 144 -0.33 13.46 -0.66
N THR A 145 0.32 14.40 0.04
CA THR A 145 0.61 15.73 -0.52
C THR A 145 1.52 15.62 -1.75
N ASP A 146 2.52 14.74 -1.71
CA ASP A 146 3.39 14.48 -2.86
C ASP A 146 2.64 13.80 -4.03
N LYS A 147 1.49 13.19 -3.77
CA LYS A 147 0.64 12.54 -4.78
C LYS A 147 -0.43 13.45 -5.39
N LEU A 148 -0.58 14.71 -4.95
CA LEU A 148 -1.62 15.62 -5.48
C LEU A 148 -1.53 15.87 -7.00
N GLY A 149 -0.36 15.68 -7.60
CA GLY A 149 -0.14 15.79 -9.05
C GLY A 149 -0.34 14.49 -9.84
N ASP A 150 -0.52 13.35 -9.16
CA ASP A 150 -0.70 12.05 -9.78
C ASP A 150 -2.15 11.91 -10.31
N PRO A 151 -2.36 11.57 -11.59
CA PRO A 151 -3.70 11.41 -12.16
C PRO A 151 -4.52 10.26 -11.55
N TYR A 152 -3.89 9.34 -10.84
CA TYR A 152 -4.54 8.22 -10.14
C TYR A 152 -4.86 8.54 -8.68
N PHE A 153 -4.34 9.64 -8.13
CA PHE A 153 -4.67 10.06 -6.77
C PHE A 153 -6.18 10.34 -6.64
N GLY A 154 -6.80 9.77 -5.61
CA GLY A 154 -8.24 9.79 -5.36
C GLY A 154 -9.02 8.67 -6.04
N SER A 155 -8.38 7.76 -6.80
CA SER A 155 -9.08 6.66 -7.49
C SER A 155 -9.74 5.67 -6.52
N PHE A 156 -9.28 5.63 -5.27
CA PHE A 156 -9.79 4.72 -4.23
C PHE A 156 -10.63 5.43 -3.17
N SER A 157 -10.88 6.73 -3.38
CA SER A 157 -11.71 7.54 -2.50
C SER A 157 -13.18 7.46 -2.91
N ASP A 158 -14.09 7.18 -1.96
CA ASP A 158 -15.53 7.38 -2.16
C ASP A 158 -15.97 8.70 -1.51
N PRO A 159 -16.12 9.79 -2.29
CA PRO A 159 -16.45 11.10 -1.73
C PRO A 159 -17.93 11.24 -1.36
N SER A 160 -18.75 10.18 -1.44
CA SER A 160 -20.21 10.26 -1.19
C SER A 160 -20.58 10.67 0.24
N SER A 161 -19.73 10.38 1.22
CA SER A 161 -19.88 10.79 2.62
C SER A 161 -18.52 10.85 3.32
N PHE A 162 -18.45 11.51 4.48
CA PHE A 162 -17.21 11.53 5.27
C PHE A 162 -16.77 10.12 5.66
N ALA A 163 -17.70 9.28 6.13
CA ALA A 163 -17.39 7.89 6.50
C ALA A 163 -16.93 7.05 5.29
N SER A 164 -17.58 7.19 4.13
CA SER A 164 -17.15 6.52 2.89
C SER A 164 -15.75 6.96 2.46
N LEU A 165 -15.41 8.23 2.67
CA LEU A 165 -14.08 8.75 2.37
C LEU A 165 -13.02 8.13 3.29
N MET A 166 -13.32 8.01 4.59
CA MET A 166 -12.40 7.39 5.56
C MET A 166 -12.19 5.90 5.28
N ASP A 167 -13.20 5.19 4.77
CA ASP A 167 -13.08 3.78 4.36
C ASP A 167 -12.05 3.57 3.24
N GLY A 168 -11.92 4.54 2.33
CA GLY A 168 -10.93 4.50 1.25
C GLY A 168 -9.49 4.81 1.66
N LEU A 169 -9.26 5.36 2.86
CA LEU A 169 -7.94 5.88 3.25
C LEU A 169 -6.83 4.82 3.31
N MET A 170 -7.17 3.59 3.72
CA MET A 170 -6.21 2.48 3.70
C MET A 170 -5.62 2.31 2.31
N THR A 171 -6.50 2.17 1.32
CA THR A 171 -6.12 1.89 -0.07
C THR A 171 -5.44 3.12 -0.66
N GLU A 172 -5.95 4.32 -0.41
CA GLU A 172 -5.32 5.55 -0.92
C GLU A 172 -3.88 5.72 -0.40
N ALA A 173 -3.61 5.42 0.88
CA ALA A 173 -2.25 5.48 1.43
C ALA A 173 -1.35 4.31 0.98
N HIS A 174 -1.90 3.09 0.87
CA HIS A 174 -1.19 1.93 0.34
C HIS A 174 -0.70 2.21 -1.09
N GLU A 175 -1.63 2.59 -1.94
CA GLU A 175 -1.40 2.86 -3.35
C GLU A 175 -0.59 4.15 -3.57
N GLY A 176 -0.81 5.17 -2.73
CA GLY A 176 0.01 6.37 -2.69
C GLY A 176 1.47 6.09 -2.31
N THR A 177 1.71 5.05 -1.49
CA THR A 177 3.07 4.57 -1.16
C THR A 177 3.72 3.98 -2.41
N HIS A 178 3.07 3.06 -3.12
CA HIS A 178 3.54 2.56 -4.43
C HIS A 178 3.89 3.71 -5.38
N GLY A 179 2.96 4.66 -5.56
CA GLY A 179 3.18 5.83 -6.42
C GLY A 179 4.37 6.70 -6.01
N TRP A 180 4.66 6.80 -4.71
CA TRP A 180 5.86 7.48 -4.22
C TRP A 180 7.13 6.67 -4.48
N GLU A 181 7.13 5.40 -4.14
CA GLU A 181 8.30 4.52 -4.20
C GLU A 181 8.80 4.32 -5.62
N TYR A 182 7.92 3.94 -6.55
CA TYR A 182 8.27 3.81 -7.96
C TYR A 182 8.63 5.15 -8.61
N GLY A 183 8.04 6.26 -8.14
CA GLY A 183 8.35 7.60 -8.60
C GLY A 183 9.75 8.08 -8.19
N ASN A 184 10.29 7.56 -7.09
CA ASN A 184 11.59 7.92 -6.52
C ASN A 184 12.66 6.83 -6.70
N ALA A 185 12.28 5.63 -7.14
CA ALA A 185 13.21 4.56 -7.47
C ALA A 185 14.08 4.91 -8.69
N SER A 186 15.29 4.36 -8.71
CA SER A 186 16.22 4.48 -9.84
C SER A 186 16.37 3.14 -10.58
N VAL A 187 17.33 3.06 -11.51
CA VAL A 187 17.68 1.77 -12.13
C VAL A 187 18.33 0.82 -11.12
N ASP A 188 19.12 1.37 -10.19
CA ASP A 188 19.99 0.60 -9.30
C ASP A 188 19.47 0.54 -7.85
N GLU A 189 18.57 1.43 -7.46
CA GLU A 189 18.05 1.57 -6.08
C GLU A 189 16.51 1.60 -6.09
N PHE A 190 15.89 1.03 -5.07
CA PHE A 190 14.46 1.18 -4.81
C PHE A 190 14.25 2.15 -3.65
N ALA A 191 13.17 2.93 -3.68
CA ALA A 191 12.89 3.91 -2.65
C ALA A 191 11.82 3.38 -1.70
N TYR A 192 11.95 3.61 -0.39
CA TYR A 192 10.93 3.27 0.60
C TYR A 192 10.54 4.48 1.43
N PHE A 193 9.25 4.81 1.46
CA PHE A 193 8.72 5.94 2.24
C PHE A 193 8.20 5.50 3.60
N LEU A 194 8.84 5.94 4.68
CA LEU A 194 8.27 5.80 6.03
C LEU A 194 7.72 7.15 6.50
N ARG A 195 8.51 8.21 6.36
CA ARG A 195 8.14 9.61 6.64
C ARG A 195 8.88 10.55 5.70
N ASP A 196 8.50 11.82 5.68
CA ASP A 196 9.19 12.86 4.91
C ASP A 196 10.69 12.99 5.28
N ASP A 197 11.01 12.77 6.56
CA ASP A 197 12.37 12.81 7.13
C ASP A 197 13.07 11.45 7.22
N LEU A 198 12.36 10.35 6.88
CA LEU A 198 12.84 8.98 7.02
C LEU A 198 12.48 8.16 5.79
N GLN A 199 13.46 8.00 4.90
CA GLN A 199 13.34 7.29 3.64
C GLN A 199 14.58 6.41 3.45
N PHE A 200 14.41 5.27 2.77
CA PHE A 200 15.50 4.34 2.44
C PHE A 200 15.65 4.20 0.93
N PHE A 201 16.90 4.07 0.47
CA PHE A 201 17.23 3.90 -0.94
C PHE A 201 18.22 2.74 -1.15
N PRO A 202 17.95 1.52 -0.65
CA PRO A 202 18.89 0.42 -0.79
C PRO A 202 19.02 -0.01 -2.26
N PRO A 203 20.13 -0.68 -2.63
CA PRO A 203 20.30 -1.26 -3.94
C PRO A 203 19.17 -2.26 -4.26
N LYS A 204 18.65 -2.25 -5.48
CA LYS A 204 17.65 -3.22 -5.93
C LYS A 204 18.18 -4.64 -5.85
N LEU A 205 17.79 -5.36 -4.81
CA LEU A 205 18.04 -6.77 -4.68
C LEU A 205 16.77 -7.55 -5.03
N HIS A 206 16.76 -8.16 -6.23
CA HIS A 206 15.62 -8.97 -6.64
C HIS A 206 15.53 -10.29 -5.86
N GLY A 207 16.65 -10.95 -5.58
CA GLY A 207 16.62 -12.23 -4.87
C GLY A 207 16.01 -13.36 -5.70
N PHE A 208 14.92 -13.96 -5.22
CA PHE A 208 14.18 -15.05 -5.86
C PHE A 208 12.67 -14.78 -5.79
N ASP A 209 11.89 -15.45 -6.65
CA ASP A 209 10.45 -15.26 -6.74
C ASP A 209 9.76 -15.53 -5.39
N ARG A 210 8.89 -14.62 -4.93
CA ARG A 210 8.14 -14.81 -3.68
C ARG A 210 7.20 -16.03 -3.72
N SER A 211 6.89 -16.58 -4.89
CA SER A 211 6.21 -17.87 -4.99
C SER A 211 6.94 -19.03 -4.33
N GLU A 212 8.27 -18.94 -4.12
CA GLU A 212 9.03 -19.99 -3.44
C GLU A 212 8.65 -20.17 -1.96
N ILE A 213 8.02 -19.17 -1.33
CA ILE A 213 7.52 -19.27 0.05
C ILE A 213 6.05 -19.71 0.15
N TYR A 214 5.34 -19.92 -0.98
CA TYR A 214 3.93 -20.31 -0.98
C TYR A 214 3.65 -21.56 -0.12
N ASP A 215 4.43 -22.63 -0.33
CA ASP A 215 4.27 -23.89 0.41
C ASP A 215 4.75 -23.82 1.87
N MET A 216 5.32 -22.69 2.30
CA MET A 216 5.77 -22.45 3.68
C MET A 216 4.70 -21.74 4.53
N VAL A 217 3.67 -21.18 3.89
CA VAL A 217 2.59 -20.48 4.58
C VAL A 217 1.71 -21.49 5.30
N GLU A 218 1.53 -21.30 6.60
CA GLU A 218 0.69 -22.16 7.43
C GLU A 218 -0.71 -21.58 7.65
N GLY A 219 -1.69 -22.46 7.85
CA GLY A 219 -3.08 -22.07 8.08
C GLY A 219 -3.76 -21.49 6.83
N SER A 220 -4.94 -20.90 7.06
CA SER A 220 -5.77 -20.26 6.02
C SER A 220 -6.05 -18.78 6.30
N SER A 221 -5.54 -18.23 7.41
CA SER A 221 -5.75 -16.83 7.81
C SER A 221 -5.15 -15.83 6.82
N THR A 222 -4.15 -16.26 6.05
CA THR A 222 -3.52 -15.44 5.01
C THR A 222 -3.95 -15.81 3.58
N ASP A 223 -4.93 -16.70 3.37
CA ASP A 223 -5.24 -17.22 2.02
C ASP A 223 -5.55 -16.11 1.00
N ILE A 224 -6.25 -15.05 1.41
CA ILE A 224 -6.52 -13.90 0.54
C ILE A 224 -5.23 -13.21 0.05
N TYR A 225 -4.21 -13.10 0.90
CA TYR A 225 -2.92 -12.50 0.58
C TYR A 225 -2.02 -13.49 -0.17
N LYS A 226 -2.02 -14.75 0.26
CA LYS A 226 -1.22 -15.83 -0.31
C LYS A 226 -1.59 -16.05 -1.78
N ASP A 227 -2.88 -16.15 -2.05
CA ASP A 227 -3.42 -16.44 -3.37
C ASP A 227 -3.42 -15.20 -4.29
N LEU A 228 -3.25 -14.01 -3.73
CA LEU A 228 -3.07 -12.78 -4.51
C LEU A 228 -1.60 -12.52 -4.84
N TYR A 229 -0.71 -12.66 -3.86
CA TYR A 229 0.66 -12.17 -3.96
C TYR A 229 1.68 -13.27 -4.24
N LEU A 230 1.47 -14.50 -3.78
CA LEU A 230 2.49 -15.55 -3.90
C LEU A 230 2.30 -16.47 -5.11
N VAL A 231 1.37 -16.14 -6.02
CA VAL A 231 1.08 -16.93 -7.24
C VAL A 231 0.94 -16.03 -8.47
N GLY A 232 0.93 -16.65 -9.66
CA GLY A 232 0.77 -15.93 -10.93
C GLY A 232 1.91 -14.93 -11.18
N ASP A 233 1.61 -13.85 -11.89
CA ASP A 233 2.59 -12.80 -12.20
C ASP A 233 3.08 -12.11 -10.92
N GLN A 234 2.18 -11.86 -9.98
CA GLN A 234 2.50 -11.32 -8.66
C GLN A 234 3.52 -12.22 -7.94
N GLY A 235 3.38 -13.55 -8.01
CA GLY A 235 4.31 -14.50 -7.40
C GLY A 235 5.74 -14.47 -7.96
N THR A 236 5.96 -13.83 -9.11
CA THR A 236 7.30 -13.70 -9.74
C THR A 236 8.11 -12.51 -9.22
N TYR A 237 7.51 -11.65 -8.39
CA TYR A 237 8.21 -10.53 -7.78
C TYR A 237 9.18 -10.98 -6.69
N GLY A 238 10.24 -10.20 -6.51
CA GLY A 238 11.38 -10.55 -5.67
C GLY A 238 11.36 -9.89 -4.29
N PHE A 239 12.53 -9.80 -3.68
CA PHE A 239 12.73 -9.30 -2.33
C PHE A 239 12.40 -7.81 -2.18
N TYR A 240 12.89 -6.95 -3.08
CA TYR A 240 12.62 -5.52 -2.93
C TYR A 240 11.13 -5.19 -3.14
N GLU A 241 10.44 -5.91 -4.03
CA GLU A 241 9.00 -5.80 -4.22
C GLU A 241 8.18 -6.43 -3.07
N LEU A 242 8.71 -7.45 -2.38
CA LEU A 242 8.10 -7.96 -1.15
C LEU A 242 8.10 -6.89 -0.05
N LEU A 243 9.20 -6.15 0.08
CA LEU A 243 9.35 -5.07 1.04
C LEU A 243 8.51 -3.83 0.68
N ASP A 244 8.31 -3.58 -0.62
CA ASP A 244 7.43 -2.53 -1.16
C ASP A 244 6.00 -2.75 -0.67
N GLU A 245 5.45 -3.93 -0.96
CA GLU A 245 4.12 -4.32 -0.48
C GLU A 245 3.99 -4.29 1.04
N MET A 246 5.02 -4.78 1.77
CA MET A 246 5.05 -4.69 3.23
C MET A 246 4.93 -3.25 3.71
N ASN A 247 5.71 -2.33 3.14
CA ASN A 247 5.66 -0.92 3.52
C ASN A 247 4.31 -0.28 3.15
N CYS A 248 3.80 -0.57 1.95
CA CYS A 248 2.50 -0.09 1.49
C CYS A 248 1.38 -0.54 2.45
N TYR A 249 1.39 -1.78 2.91
CA TYR A 249 0.44 -2.25 3.92
C TYR A 249 0.62 -1.60 5.29
N ILE A 250 1.85 -1.35 5.76
CA ILE A 250 2.08 -0.64 7.02
C ILE A 250 1.53 0.79 6.94
N ASN A 251 1.76 1.51 5.84
CA ASN A 251 1.23 2.85 5.62
C ASN A 251 -0.30 2.85 5.48
N GLY A 252 -0.86 1.89 4.74
CA GLY A 252 -2.31 1.72 4.63
C GLY A 252 -2.98 1.43 5.98
N MET A 253 -2.37 0.55 6.78
CA MET A 253 -2.82 0.23 8.14
C MET A 253 -2.79 1.47 9.05
N ALA A 254 -1.75 2.31 8.97
CA ALA A 254 -1.72 3.56 9.72
C ALA A 254 -2.88 4.48 9.32
N ALA A 255 -3.13 4.66 8.01
CA ALA A 255 -4.18 5.53 7.50
C ALA A 255 -5.58 5.15 8.01
N ILE A 256 -5.94 3.87 7.94
CA ILE A 256 -7.23 3.39 8.46
C ILE A 256 -7.24 3.28 9.97
N GLY A 257 -6.09 2.99 10.60
CA GLY A 257 -5.94 2.95 12.04
C GLY A 257 -6.25 4.28 12.71
N VAL A 258 -5.91 5.41 12.06
CA VAL A 258 -6.25 6.74 12.60
C VAL A 258 -7.66 7.21 12.27
N THR A 259 -8.48 6.42 11.56
CA THR A 259 -9.88 6.76 11.23
C THR A 259 -10.83 5.58 11.44
N GLY A 260 -10.42 4.57 12.20
CA GLY A 260 -11.12 3.29 12.29
C GLY A 260 -12.51 3.41 12.91
N GLU A 261 -12.80 4.48 13.66
CA GLU A 261 -14.12 4.73 14.25
C GLU A 261 -15.21 5.03 13.21
N TYR A 262 -14.82 5.41 11.99
CA TYR A 262 -15.73 5.67 10.88
C TYR A 262 -16.09 4.42 10.09
N ILE A 263 -15.49 3.27 10.43
CA ILE A 263 -15.67 2.00 9.73
C ILE A 263 -16.63 1.12 10.54
N PRO A 264 -17.90 0.92 10.10
CA PRO A 264 -18.90 0.22 10.92
C PRO A 264 -18.92 -1.30 10.68
N TYR A 265 -18.07 -1.83 9.80
CA TYR A 265 -17.98 -3.23 9.41
C TYR A 265 -16.56 -3.77 9.52
N GLY A 266 -16.43 -5.09 9.44
CA GLY A 266 -15.14 -5.78 9.42
C GLY A 266 -14.40 -5.55 8.11
N VAL A 267 -13.15 -5.10 8.19
CA VAL A 267 -12.22 -4.96 7.06
C VAL A 267 -10.84 -5.51 7.44
N SER A 268 -10.04 -5.88 6.44
CA SER A 268 -8.71 -6.47 6.62
C SER A 268 -7.60 -5.39 6.72
N GLY A 269 -7.83 -4.36 7.54
CA GLY A 269 -6.97 -3.18 7.65
C GLY A 269 -5.61 -3.46 8.29
N ARG A 270 -5.56 -4.39 9.25
CA ARG A 270 -4.34 -4.86 9.91
C ARG A 270 -3.73 -6.08 9.22
N ASP A 271 -4.58 -6.98 8.72
CA ASP A 271 -4.22 -8.32 8.25
C ASP A 271 -3.07 -8.29 7.23
N GLY A 272 -3.10 -7.37 6.26
CA GLY A 272 -2.08 -7.27 5.22
C GLY A 272 -0.70 -6.87 5.75
N ALA A 273 -0.66 -5.94 6.71
CA ALA A 273 0.60 -5.49 7.30
C ALA A 273 1.29 -6.61 8.09
N VAL A 274 0.52 -7.35 8.91
CA VAL A 274 1.06 -8.49 9.65
C VAL A 274 1.34 -9.70 8.75
N ALA A 275 0.57 -9.92 7.68
CA ALA A 275 0.82 -10.99 6.71
C ALA A 275 2.13 -10.76 5.95
N PHE A 276 2.42 -9.55 5.51
CA PHE A 276 3.66 -9.26 4.79
C PHE A 276 4.90 -9.26 5.69
N MET A 277 4.77 -8.89 6.97
CA MET A 277 5.85 -9.09 7.94
C MET A 277 6.14 -10.59 8.14
N TYR A 278 5.10 -11.42 8.26
CA TYR A 278 5.25 -12.87 8.29
C TYR A 278 5.87 -13.42 6.98
N TYR A 279 5.48 -12.91 5.81
CA TYR A 279 6.08 -13.32 4.54
C TYR A 279 7.56 -12.94 4.44
N LEU A 280 7.97 -11.80 5.00
CA LEU A 280 9.38 -11.44 5.10
C LEU A 280 10.16 -12.49 5.92
N GLU A 281 9.64 -12.94 7.05
CA GLU A 281 10.26 -13.99 7.87
C GLU A 281 10.45 -15.30 7.08
N LEU A 282 9.40 -15.73 6.37
CA LEU A 282 9.46 -16.93 5.51
C LEU A 282 10.46 -16.75 4.36
N TYR A 283 10.51 -15.57 3.77
CA TYR A 283 11.45 -15.24 2.70
C TYR A 283 12.89 -15.28 3.20
N LEU A 284 13.17 -14.69 4.37
CA LEU A 284 14.49 -14.73 5.01
C LEU A 284 14.90 -16.17 5.35
N LYS A 285 13.98 -17.00 5.84
CA LYS A 285 14.21 -18.44 6.07
C LYS A 285 14.58 -19.18 4.80
N ARG A 286 13.84 -18.95 3.71
CA ARG A 286 14.12 -19.55 2.40
C ARG A 286 15.46 -19.05 1.84
N ALA A 287 15.75 -17.76 1.98
CA ALA A 287 17.03 -17.16 1.61
C ALA A 287 18.16 -17.85 2.37
N ARG A 288 18.11 -17.90 3.70
CA ARG A 288 19.16 -18.48 4.55
C ARG A 288 19.43 -19.96 4.25
N THR A 289 18.38 -20.72 3.95
CA THR A 289 18.48 -22.18 3.82
C THR A 289 18.69 -22.67 2.39
N GLN A 290 18.23 -21.95 1.38
CA GLN A 290 18.27 -22.38 -0.02
C GLN A 290 18.96 -21.39 -0.96
N HIS A 291 18.99 -20.10 -0.61
CA HIS A 291 19.64 -19.05 -1.40
C HIS A 291 20.66 -18.26 -0.55
N PRO A 292 21.69 -18.91 0.02
CA PRO A 292 22.56 -18.29 1.02
C PRO A 292 23.29 -17.04 0.47
N ASP A 293 23.60 -16.99 -0.83
CA ASP A 293 24.19 -15.80 -1.45
C ASP A 293 23.23 -14.59 -1.41
N VAL A 294 21.92 -14.81 -1.57
CA VAL A 294 20.89 -13.77 -1.42
C VAL A 294 20.79 -13.34 0.05
N TYR A 295 20.77 -14.30 0.99
CA TYR A 295 20.73 -13.98 2.41
C TYR A 295 21.92 -13.15 2.86
N GLU A 296 23.14 -13.51 2.45
CA GLU A 296 24.35 -12.74 2.75
C GLU A 296 24.32 -11.35 2.09
N ALA A 297 23.75 -11.22 0.88
CA ALA A 297 23.56 -9.91 0.25
C ALA A 297 22.62 -9.01 1.07
N ILE A 298 21.47 -9.53 1.53
CA ILE A 298 20.55 -8.78 2.42
C ILE A 298 21.26 -8.43 3.73
N LYS A 299 21.87 -9.43 4.38
CA LYS A 299 22.49 -9.28 5.69
C LYS A 299 23.69 -8.33 5.71
N SER A 300 24.45 -8.26 4.61
CA SER A 300 25.61 -7.37 4.52
C SER A 300 25.26 -5.92 4.17
N ASP A 301 24.01 -5.64 3.78
CA ASP A 301 23.56 -4.30 3.43
C ASP A 301 22.97 -3.57 4.65
N PRO A 302 23.61 -2.50 5.14
CA PRO A 302 23.15 -1.82 6.34
C PRO A 302 21.79 -1.12 6.18
N ASP A 303 21.41 -0.71 4.96
CA ASP A 303 20.14 -0.01 4.73
C ASP A 303 18.98 -1.02 4.79
N TYR A 304 19.15 -2.22 4.24
CA TYR A 304 18.15 -3.29 4.42
C TYR A 304 18.00 -3.70 5.89
N ASN A 305 19.11 -3.85 6.63
CA ASN A 305 19.06 -4.18 8.05
C ASN A 305 18.32 -3.11 8.86
N GLU A 306 18.68 -1.83 8.66
CA GLU A 306 18.07 -0.72 9.40
C GLU A 306 16.59 -0.56 9.05
N MET A 307 16.25 -0.64 7.76
CA MET A 307 14.88 -0.51 7.31
C MET A 307 13.99 -1.63 7.87
N ILE A 308 14.42 -2.90 7.78
CA ILE A 308 13.63 -4.03 8.31
C ILE A 308 13.45 -3.90 9.82
N LYS A 309 14.50 -3.56 10.54
CA LYS A 309 14.43 -3.29 11.98
C LYS A 309 13.42 -2.16 12.28
N LEU A 310 13.51 -1.03 11.59
CA LEU A 310 12.59 0.09 11.81
C LEU A 310 11.16 -0.26 11.43
N GLN A 311 10.93 -1.02 10.36
CA GLN A 311 9.59 -1.44 9.98
C GLN A 311 8.96 -2.39 10.98
N TRP A 312 9.74 -3.29 11.60
CA TRP A 312 9.24 -4.08 12.74
C TRP A 312 8.78 -3.17 13.87
N LEU A 313 9.64 -2.23 14.31
CA LEU A 313 9.31 -1.33 15.42
C LEU A 313 8.13 -0.40 15.07
N ARG A 314 8.07 0.07 13.82
CA ARG A 314 7.02 0.96 13.31
C ARG A 314 5.68 0.23 13.16
N LEU A 315 5.68 -1.00 12.67
CA LEU A 315 4.48 -1.86 12.65
C LEU A 315 3.87 -1.92 14.05
N HIS A 316 4.67 -2.22 15.07
CA HIS A 316 4.18 -2.33 16.44
C HIS A 316 3.77 -1.00 17.06
N PHE A 317 4.46 0.10 16.73
CA PHE A 317 4.04 1.45 17.12
C PHE A 317 2.64 1.75 16.58
N LEU A 318 2.43 1.56 15.27
CA LEU A 318 1.17 1.87 14.60
C LEU A 318 0.04 0.91 15.00
N LEU A 319 0.35 -0.37 15.22
CA LEU A 319 -0.60 -1.33 15.79
C LEU A 319 -1.09 -0.86 17.15
N HIS A 320 -0.18 -0.65 18.10
CA HIS A 320 -0.53 -0.31 19.48
C HIS A 320 -1.20 1.07 19.59
N ASP A 321 -0.63 2.08 18.94
CA ASP A 321 -1.05 3.46 19.16
C ASP A 321 -2.20 3.90 18.24
N ALA A 322 -2.52 3.18 17.16
CA ALA A 322 -3.63 3.49 16.26
C ALA A 322 -4.52 2.29 15.92
N ALA A 323 -3.99 1.27 15.26
CA ALA A 323 -4.83 0.27 14.60
C ALA A 323 -5.56 -0.67 15.58
N ASP A 324 -4.96 -1.00 16.72
CA ASP A 324 -5.56 -1.84 17.77
C ASP A 324 -6.60 -1.10 18.61
N LEU A 325 -6.80 0.20 18.38
CA LEU A 325 -7.90 0.97 18.98
C LEU A 325 -9.27 0.61 18.38
N HIS A 326 -9.30 -0.12 17.26
CA HIS A 326 -10.49 -0.38 16.47
C HIS A 326 -10.65 -1.88 16.13
N ASP A 327 -11.46 -2.62 16.88
CA ASP A 327 -11.63 -4.07 16.69
C ASP A 327 -12.04 -4.47 15.25
N ASN A 328 -12.77 -3.60 14.55
CA ASN A 328 -13.38 -3.89 13.25
C ASN A 328 -12.43 -3.77 12.05
N ILE A 329 -11.18 -3.36 12.23
CA ILE A 329 -10.21 -3.25 11.12
C ILE A 329 -9.23 -4.42 11.04
N GLY A 330 -9.54 -5.54 11.68
CA GLY A 330 -8.84 -6.81 11.44
C GLY A 330 -9.81 -7.98 11.40
N LEU A 331 -9.64 -8.87 10.42
CA LEU A 331 -10.51 -10.03 10.21
C LEU A 331 -9.88 -11.32 10.72
N TYR A 332 -8.58 -11.48 10.47
CA TYR A 332 -7.79 -12.66 10.79
C TYR A 332 -6.43 -12.30 11.41
N ASP A 333 -6.26 -11.05 11.83
CA ASP A 333 -4.94 -10.54 12.25
C ASP A 333 -4.43 -11.21 13.52
N ASP A 334 -5.30 -11.69 14.42
CA ASP A 334 -4.89 -12.49 15.58
C ASP A 334 -4.19 -13.79 15.15
N GLU A 335 -4.81 -14.57 14.26
CA GLU A 335 -4.20 -15.81 13.76
C GLU A 335 -2.92 -15.55 12.94
N ILE A 336 -2.84 -14.42 12.22
CA ILE A 336 -1.63 -14.07 11.46
C ILE A 336 -0.50 -13.65 12.42
N ARG A 337 -0.82 -12.89 13.48
CA ARG A 337 0.15 -12.51 14.51
C ARG A 337 0.71 -13.73 15.24
N GLU A 338 -0.11 -14.76 15.51
CA GLU A 338 0.39 -16.02 16.07
C GLU A 338 1.47 -16.67 15.20
N LEU A 339 1.33 -16.61 13.87
CA LEU A 339 2.33 -17.10 12.92
C LEU A 339 3.58 -16.22 12.88
N MET A 340 3.40 -14.90 12.84
CA MET A 340 4.50 -13.92 12.82
C MET A 340 5.36 -14.03 14.08
N TYR A 341 4.73 -14.04 15.26
CA TYR A 341 5.43 -14.15 16.55
C TYR A 341 5.93 -15.57 16.88
N ALA A 342 5.69 -16.57 16.02
CA ALA A 342 6.26 -17.88 16.24
C ALA A 342 7.80 -17.79 16.17
N GLN A 343 8.47 -18.35 17.18
CA GLN A 343 9.92 -18.19 17.34
C GLN A 343 10.71 -18.62 16.09
N GLU A 344 10.27 -19.66 15.40
CA GLU A 344 10.87 -20.18 14.16
C GLU A 344 10.72 -19.27 12.93
N ASN A 345 9.94 -18.20 13.04
CA ASN A 345 9.74 -17.18 12.01
C ASN A 345 10.37 -15.86 12.45
N GLN A 346 9.99 -15.31 13.61
CA GLN A 346 10.57 -14.08 14.15
C GLN A 346 12.10 -14.12 14.24
N SER A 347 12.68 -15.27 14.62
CA SER A 347 14.13 -15.41 14.72
C SER A 347 14.88 -15.17 13.41
N GLU A 348 14.22 -15.24 12.25
CA GLU A 348 14.83 -14.94 10.96
C GLU A 348 15.13 -13.44 10.82
N ILE A 349 14.26 -12.56 11.34
CA ILE A 349 14.54 -11.12 11.43
C ILE A 349 15.60 -10.88 12.49
N GLU A 350 15.50 -11.49 13.68
CA GLU A 350 16.49 -11.32 14.76
C GLU A 350 17.91 -11.70 14.31
N MET A 351 18.04 -12.82 13.58
CA MET A 351 19.32 -13.26 13.01
C MET A 351 19.84 -12.33 11.90
N LEU A 352 18.95 -11.67 11.18
CA LEU A 352 19.32 -10.68 10.17
C LEU A 352 19.95 -9.46 10.86
N ILE A 353 19.21 -8.85 11.79
CA ILE A 353 19.56 -7.57 12.42
C ILE A 353 20.52 -7.69 13.60
N ASP A 354 20.84 -8.91 14.05
CA ASP A 354 21.69 -9.21 15.22
C ASP A 354 21.15 -8.64 16.55
N HIS A 355 19.83 -8.65 16.71
CA HIS A 355 19.12 -8.18 17.90
C HIS A 355 17.87 -9.01 18.17
N GLU A 356 17.54 -9.22 19.44
CA GLU A 356 16.24 -9.78 19.85
C GLU A 356 15.10 -8.80 19.54
N LEU A 357 13.91 -9.33 19.29
CA LEU A 357 12.71 -8.55 19.04
C LEU A 357 11.60 -8.93 20.04
N ASP A 358 10.79 -7.95 20.38
CA ASP A 358 9.52 -8.14 21.09
C ASP A 358 8.39 -7.61 20.22
N ALA A 359 7.14 -7.96 20.55
CA ALA A 359 5.94 -7.35 20.01
C ALA A 359 5.76 -5.90 20.54
N SER A 360 6.72 -5.03 20.23
CA SER A 360 6.88 -3.69 20.78
C SER A 360 7.52 -2.76 19.75
N ASN A 361 7.25 -1.47 19.90
CA ASN A 361 7.99 -0.42 19.20
C ASN A 361 9.38 -0.17 19.77
N CYS A 362 9.87 -0.99 20.71
CA CYS A 362 11.18 -0.89 21.32
C CYS A 362 11.95 -2.20 21.20
N LEU A 363 13.26 -2.11 20.96
CA LEU A 363 14.17 -3.25 21.11
C LEU A 363 14.31 -3.61 22.61
N PRO A 364 14.38 -4.89 22.96
CA PRO A 364 14.73 -5.35 24.31
C PRO A 364 16.06 -4.77 24.79
N GLN A 365 16.18 -4.48 26.10
CA GLN A 365 17.37 -3.88 26.72
C GLN A 365 18.32 -4.89 27.35
#